data_AF-A0A2V5FEM4-F1
#
_entry.id   AF-A0A2V5FEM4-F1
#
_cell.length_a   1.000
_cell.length_b   1.000
_cell.length_c   1.000
_cell.angle_alpha   90.00
_cell.angle_beta   90.00
_cell.angle_gamma   90.00
#
_symmetry.space_group_name_H-M   'P 1'
#
loop_
_entity.id
_entity.type
_entity.pdbx_description
1 polymer ?
#
loop_
_entity_poly.entity_id
_entity_poly.type
_entity_poly.pdbx_seq_one_letter_code
_entity_poly.pdbx_strand_id
1 'polypeptide(L)'
;MIYSSVSGAVVAALAAGEKGSAKAQAWQKLYKSAEEEGGCLASLGGRSGGIDRTQVDYWLSARLHHMLKERHWEALVAKYSTNKAKKVQAITLVRPLIASPAPALFIYKAVTAWAIPKLKGARRKAPQSVSVDIPLDSSTWRREATVNAAVAAGQAARKRIEALEEDVIILPDSFYDMNTWDLGAAPESTRRRWRAEINEKLDGLLDDALAEVKVILEAEGLLTKAVA
;
A
#
# COMPACT_ATOMS: atom_id res chain seq x y z
N MET A 1 -15.30 18.49 8.24
CA MET A 1 -13.89 18.06 8.03
C MET A 1 -13.88 16.61 7.58
N ILE A 2 -12.97 16.24 6.69
CA ILE A 2 -13.19 15.09 5.79
C ILE A 2 -12.32 13.86 6.17
N TYR A 3 -11.19 14.05 6.85
CA TYR A 3 -10.36 12.94 7.36
C TYR A 3 -10.32 12.88 8.89
N SER A 4 -10.38 11.67 9.45
CA SER A 4 -10.24 11.40 10.89
C SER A 4 -8.79 11.18 11.36
N SER A 5 -7.87 10.91 10.43
CA SER A 5 -6.44 10.71 10.73
C SER A 5 -5.57 11.09 9.53
N VAL A 6 -4.31 11.43 9.81
CA VAL A 6 -3.30 11.77 8.78
C VAL A 6 -2.99 10.56 7.91
N SER A 7 -2.74 9.40 8.52
CA SER A 7 -2.48 8.16 7.79
C SER A 7 -3.66 7.73 6.93
N GLY A 8 -4.89 7.86 7.43
CA GLY A 8 -6.11 7.62 6.64
C GLY A 8 -6.24 8.55 5.43
N ALA A 9 -5.80 9.82 5.57
CA ALA A 9 -5.76 10.76 4.45
C ALA A 9 -4.73 10.40 3.40
N VAL A 10 -3.53 9.98 3.82
CA VAL A 10 -2.47 9.52 2.91
C VAL A 10 -2.94 8.28 2.14
N VAL A 11 -3.51 7.28 2.82
CA VAL A 11 -3.99 6.05 2.16
C VAL A 11 -5.08 6.37 1.14
N ALA A 12 -6.03 7.24 1.48
CA ALA A 12 -7.08 7.66 0.57
C ALA A 12 -6.53 8.43 -0.64
N ALA A 13 -5.59 9.34 -0.42
CA ALA A 13 -4.93 10.10 -1.48
C ALA A 13 -4.15 9.19 -2.43
N LEU A 14 -3.33 8.28 -1.91
CA LEU A 14 -2.56 7.32 -2.71
C LEU A 14 -3.49 6.41 -3.53
N ALA A 15 -4.56 5.90 -2.93
CA ALA A 15 -5.55 5.08 -3.63
C ALA A 15 -6.30 5.87 -4.73
N ALA A 16 -6.56 7.16 -4.52
CA ALA A 16 -7.18 8.03 -5.52
C ALA A 16 -6.24 8.32 -6.70
N GLY A 17 -4.96 8.59 -6.44
CA GLY A 17 -3.93 8.78 -7.48
C GLY A 17 -3.59 7.53 -8.29
N GLU A 18 -4.08 6.35 -7.88
CA GLU A 18 -3.97 5.09 -8.61
C GLU A 18 -5.15 4.86 -9.59
N LYS A 19 -6.33 5.44 -9.32
CA LYS A 19 -7.50 5.33 -10.20
C LYS A 19 -7.36 6.33 -11.36
N GLY A 20 -7.29 5.81 -12.59
CA GLY A 20 -6.90 6.54 -13.80
C GLY A 20 -7.63 7.85 -14.14
N SER A 21 -6.98 8.60 -15.02
CA SER A 21 -7.15 10.02 -15.43
C SER A 21 -8.56 10.52 -15.84
N ALA A 22 -9.59 9.69 -15.98
CA ALA A 22 -10.88 10.14 -16.53
C ALA A 22 -11.64 11.12 -15.60
N LYS A 23 -11.50 10.98 -14.28
CA LYS A 23 -11.98 11.99 -13.30
C LYS A 23 -10.92 13.04 -12.96
N ALA A 24 -9.74 12.97 -13.59
CA ALA A 24 -8.61 13.81 -13.25
C ALA A 24 -8.70 15.25 -13.79
N GLN A 25 -9.60 15.54 -14.72
CA GLN A 25 -9.71 16.90 -15.27
C GLN A 25 -10.49 17.85 -14.35
N ALA A 26 -11.32 17.33 -13.44
CA ALA A 26 -12.13 18.14 -12.54
C ALA A 26 -11.31 18.73 -11.38
N TRP A 27 -10.47 17.93 -10.72
CA TRP A 27 -9.62 18.43 -9.63
C TRP A 27 -8.47 19.31 -10.13
N GLN A 28 -8.02 19.17 -11.38
CA GLN A 28 -7.02 20.07 -11.98
C GLN A 28 -7.50 21.53 -11.95
N LYS A 29 -8.81 21.76 -12.09
CA LYS A 29 -9.41 23.09 -11.94
C LYS A 29 -9.34 23.56 -10.48
N LEU A 30 -9.61 22.67 -9.51
CA LEU A 30 -9.50 22.96 -8.07
C LEU A 30 -8.04 23.24 -7.65
N TYR A 31 -7.09 22.55 -8.29
CA TYR A 31 -5.66 22.73 -8.05
C TYR A 31 -5.16 24.07 -8.59
N LYS A 32 -5.50 24.40 -9.84
CA LYS A 32 -5.16 25.69 -10.46
C LYS A 32 -5.81 26.88 -9.74
N SER A 33 -7.07 26.75 -9.30
CA SER A 33 -7.73 27.81 -8.52
C SER A 33 -7.07 28.02 -7.16
N ALA A 34 -6.59 26.96 -6.51
CA ALA A 34 -5.87 27.08 -5.24
C ALA A 34 -4.50 27.78 -5.41
N GLU A 35 -3.79 27.54 -6.51
CA GLU A 35 -2.51 28.22 -6.79
C GLU A 35 -2.68 29.70 -7.16
N GLU A 36 -3.70 30.07 -7.94
CA GLU A 36 -3.94 31.45 -8.37
C GLU A 36 -4.49 32.35 -7.24
N GLU A 37 -5.29 31.82 -6.30
CA GLU A 37 -5.88 32.58 -5.18
C GLU A 37 -5.10 32.45 -3.85
N GLY A 38 -4.00 31.69 -3.80
CA GLY A 38 -3.39 31.31 -2.51
C GLY A 38 -4.35 30.52 -1.61
N GLY A 39 -5.29 29.79 -2.22
CA GLY A 39 -6.53 29.34 -1.63
C GLY A 39 -6.43 28.00 -0.91
N CYS A 40 -6.79 28.02 0.38
CA CYS A 40 -7.15 26.85 1.18
C CYS A 40 -8.37 26.12 0.57
N LEU A 41 -8.40 24.78 0.58
CA LEU A 41 -9.57 23.99 0.13
C LEU A 41 -10.88 24.38 0.86
N ALA A 42 -10.78 24.97 2.06
CA ALA A 42 -11.90 25.57 2.77
C ALA A 42 -12.61 26.68 1.97
N SER A 43 -11.89 27.44 1.14
CA SER A 43 -12.45 28.49 0.27
C SER A 43 -13.33 27.91 -0.85
N LEU A 44 -13.13 26.64 -1.22
CA LEU A 44 -13.90 25.94 -2.25
C LEU A 44 -15.17 25.29 -1.70
N GLY A 45 -15.22 24.98 -0.39
CA GLY A 45 -16.40 24.43 0.28
C GLY A 45 -17.61 25.38 0.36
N GLY A 46 -17.42 26.68 0.07
CA GLY A 46 -18.47 27.69 0.08
C GLY A 46 -19.32 27.77 -1.20
N ARG A 47 -18.90 27.15 -2.32
CA ARG A 47 -19.61 27.24 -3.61
C ARG A 47 -20.53 26.03 -3.84
N SER A 48 -21.72 26.08 -3.25
CA SER A 48 -23.02 25.49 -3.68
C SER A 48 -23.10 24.11 -4.40
N GLY A 49 -22.13 23.22 -4.26
CA GLY A 49 -22.23 21.84 -4.71
C GLY A 49 -21.18 21.01 -3.98
N GLY A 50 -21.62 20.20 -3.00
CA GLY A 50 -20.71 19.49 -2.10
C GLY A 50 -19.60 18.78 -2.86
N ILE A 51 -18.34 19.12 -2.55
CA ILE A 51 -17.18 18.52 -3.20
C ILE A 51 -17.20 17.02 -2.90
N ASP A 52 -17.26 16.21 -3.96
CA ASP A 52 -17.21 14.75 -3.83
C ASP A 52 -15.90 14.33 -3.16
N ARG A 53 -16.00 13.44 -2.17
CA ARG A 53 -14.88 12.90 -1.41
C ARG A 53 -13.75 12.42 -2.33
N THR A 54 -14.11 11.79 -3.44
CA THR A 54 -13.11 11.26 -4.40
C THR A 54 -12.32 12.37 -5.11
N GLN A 55 -12.93 13.54 -5.33
CA GLN A 55 -12.24 14.71 -5.90
C GLN A 55 -11.28 15.32 -4.89
N VAL A 56 -11.66 15.36 -3.61
CA VAL A 56 -10.77 15.78 -2.51
C VAL A 56 -9.57 14.84 -2.41
N ASP A 57 -9.80 13.52 -2.43
CA ASP A 57 -8.71 12.54 -2.33
C ASP A 57 -7.73 12.67 -3.51
N TYR A 58 -8.23 12.89 -4.73
CA TYR A 58 -7.36 13.11 -5.89
C TYR A 58 -6.57 14.42 -5.75
N TRP A 59 -7.26 15.53 -5.46
CA TRP A 59 -6.59 16.81 -5.26
C TRP A 59 -5.50 16.71 -4.19
N LEU A 60 -5.80 16.02 -3.08
CA LEU A 60 -4.86 15.80 -2.00
C LEU A 60 -3.65 14.99 -2.48
N SER A 61 -3.86 13.95 -3.29
CA SER A 61 -2.74 13.20 -3.89
C SER A 61 -1.81 14.10 -4.70
N ALA A 62 -2.35 14.96 -5.56
CA ALA A 62 -1.55 15.88 -6.37
C ALA A 62 -0.84 16.93 -5.50
N ARG A 63 -1.55 17.47 -4.51
CA ARG A 63 -1.02 18.45 -3.56
C ARG A 63 0.13 17.89 -2.74
N LEU A 64 -0.02 16.68 -2.20
CA LEU A 64 1.03 16.01 -1.44
C LEU A 64 2.24 15.69 -2.31
N HIS A 65 2.03 15.19 -3.53
CA HIS A 65 3.14 14.92 -4.45
C HIS A 65 3.92 16.18 -4.82
N HIS A 66 3.27 17.34 -4.88
CA HIS A 66 3.94 18.61 -5.19
C HIS A 66 4.65 19.24 -3.98
N MET A 67 4.03 19.19 -2.80
CA MET A 67 4.54 19.89 -1.61
C MET A 67 5.56 19.07 -0.81
N LEU A 68 5.47 17.74 -0.82
CA LEU A 68 6.41 16.90 -0.10
C LEU A 68 7.72 16.77 -0.86
N LYS A 69 8.82 16.66 -0.11
CA LYS A 69 10.11 16.26 -0.68
C LYS A 69 9.97 14.87 -1.31
N GLU A 70 10.65 14.62 -2.42
CA GLU A 70 10.59 13.33 -3.13
C GLU A 70 10.85 12.15 -2.18
N ARG A 71 11.87 12.24 -1.32
CA ARG A 71 12.17 11.19 -0.31
C ARG A 71 11.01 10.88 0.64
N HIS A 72 10.20 11.88 1.01
CA HIS A 72 9.05 11.72 1.90
C HIS A 72 7.88 11.11 1.14
N TRP A 73 7.65 11.57 -0.09
CA TRP A 73 6.65 10.97 -0.98
C TRP A 73 6.93 9.48 -1.22
N GLU A 74 8.17 9.13 -1.58
CA GLU A 74 8.55 7.73 -1.83
C GLU A 74 8.45 6.88 -0.55
N ALA A 75 8.76 7.42 0.63
CA ALA A 75 8.56 6.70 1.89
C ALA A 75 7.08 6.39 2.16
N LEU A 76 6.17 7.35 1.90
CA LEU A 76 4.74 7.15 2.03
C LEU A 76 4.20 6.14 1.01
N VAL A 77 4.63 6.23 -0.26
CA VAL A 77 4.26 5.27 -1.31
C VAL A 77 4.75 3.88 -0.95
N ALA A 78 6.00 3.72 -0.51
CA ALA A 78 6.56 2.44 -0.10
C ALA A 78 5.74 1.82 1.04
N LYS A 79 5.32 2.61 2.04
CA LYS A 79 4.55 2.10 3.19
C LYS A 79 3.09 1.81 2.86
N TYR A 80 2.41 2.74 2.20
CA TYR A 80 0.94 2.79 2.15
C TYR A 80 0.32 2.55 0.76
N SER A 81 1.08 2.57 -0.34
CA SER A 81 0.52 2.35 -1.67
C SER A 81 -0.04 0.93 -1.84
N THR A 82 -1.14 0.85 -2.59
CA THR A 82 -1.79 -0.39 -3.01
C THR A 82 -1.31 -0.85 -4.40
N ASN A 83 -0.78 0.05 -5.22
CA ASN A 83 -0.22 -0.29 -6.52
C ASN A 83 1.15 -0.97 -6.40
N LYS A 84 1.24 -2.20 -6.91
CA LYS A 84 2.46 -3.02 -6.84
C LYS A 84 3.68 -2.36 -7.49
N ALA A 85 3.50 -1.82 -8.69
CA ALA A 85 4.60 -1.24 -9.45
C ALA A 85 5.14 0.01 -8.76
N LYS A 86 4.24 0.92 -8.34
CA LYS A 86 4.63 2.15 -7.61
C LYS A 86 5.29 1.82 -6.28
N LYS A 87 4.75 0.85 -5.52
CA LYS A 87 5.34 0.44 -4.23
C LYS A 87 6.75 -0.14 -4.40
N VAL A 88 6.97 -1.00 -5.41
CA VAL A 88 8.31 -1.58 -5.69
C VAL A 88 9.29 -0.51 -6.17
N GLN A 89 8.85 0.43 -7.01
CA GLN A 89 9.65 1.57 -7.43
C GLN A 89 10.06 2.43 -6.23
N ALA A 90 9.10 2.77 -5.36
CA ALA A 90 9.34 3.55 -4.15
C ALA A 90 10.32 2.87 -3.19
N ILE A 91 10.18 1.56 -2.97
CA ILE A 91 11.16 0.76 -2.19
C ILE A 91 12.57 0.90 -2.77
N THR A 92 12.70 0.90 -4.10
CA THR A 92 13.99 1.03 -4.79
C THR A 92 14.59 2.42 -4.60
N LEU A 93 13.76 3.46 -4.58
CA LEU A 93 14.18 4.86 -4.39
C LEU A 93 14.50 5.19 -2.93
N VAL A 94 13.82 4.56 -1.97
CA VAL A 94 14.09 4.76 -0.53
C VAL A 94 15.37 4.05 -0.08
N ARG A 95 15.67 2.87 -0.64
CA ARG A 95 16.86 2.08 -0.31
C ARG A 95 18.18 2.87 -0.22
N PRO A 96 18.59 3.66 -1.22
CA PRO A 96 19.86 4.39 -1.17
C PRO A 96 19.93 5.47 -0.09
N LEU A 97 18.79 5.90 0.47
CA LEU A 97 18.74 6.89 1.55
C LEU A 97 19.17 6.31 2.90
N ILE A 98 19.22 4.99 3.03
CA ILE A 98 19.49 4.30 4.29
C ILE A 98 20.98 4.01 4.42
N ALA A 99 21.67 4.87 5.17
CA ALA A 99 23.05 4.59 5.59
C ALA A 99 23.07 3.42 6.59
N SER A 100 23.80 2.34 6.30
CA SER A 100 23.98 1.21 7.21
C SER A 100 25.30 0.51 6.93
N PRO A 101 25.98 -0.04 7.95
CA PRO A 101 27.15 -0.91 7.74
C PRO A 101 26.76 -2.30 7.21
N ALA A 102 25.47 -2.61 7.09
CA ALA A 102 25.00 -3.90 6.60
C ALA A 102 25.28 -4.10 5.09
N PRO A 103 25.46 -5.36 4.64
CA PRO A 103 25.59 -5.66 3.22
C PRO A 103 24.40 -5.19 2.38
N ALA A 104 24.66 -4.92 1.10
CA ALA A 104 23.67 -4.40 0.16
C ALA A 104 22.39 -5.26 0.03
N LEU A 105 22.53 -6.60 0.13
CA LEU A 105 21.42 -7.56 0.15
C LEU A 105 20.59 -7.41 1.43
N PHE A 106 21.26 -7.26 2.58
CA PHE A 106 20.60 -7.10 3.86
C PHE A 106 19.75 -5.83 3.89
N ILE A 107 20.31 -4.70 3.41
CA ILE A 107 19.57 -3.44 3.29
C ILE A 107 18.35 -3.61 2.38
N TYR A 108 18.53 -4.22 1.20
CA TYR A 108 17.43 -4.48 0.28
C TYR A 108 16.30 -5.28 0.93
N LYS A 109 16.63 -6.41 1.59
CA LYS A 109 15.65 -7.27 2.25
C LYS A 109 14.97 -6.57 3.43
N ALA A 110 15.72 -5.83 4.23
CA ALA A 110 15.20 -5.08 5.39
C ALA A 110 14.21 -3.99 4.96
N VAL A 111 14.58 -3.15 3.99
CA VAL A 111 13.70 -2.08 3.46
C VAL A 111 12.43 -2.69 2.86
N THR A 112 12.56 -3.78 2.11
CA THR A 112 11.41 -4.47 1.49
C THR A 112 10.49 -5.07 2.55
N ALA A 113 11.04 -5.72 3.58
CA ALA A 113 10.27 -6.31 4.68
C ALA A 113 9.63 -5.27 5.60
N TRP A 114 10.18 -4.05 5.67
CA TRP A 114 9.58 -2.92 6.37
C TRP A 114 8.37 -2.35 5.60
N ALA A 115 8.49 -2.25 4.27
CA ALA A 115 7.44 -1.75 3.39
C ALA A 115 6.29 -2.74 3.18
N ILE A 116 6.60 -4.04 3.22
CA ILE A 116 5.65 -5.15 3.09
C ILE A 116 5.77 -6.02 4.35
N PRO A 117 5.01 -5.71 5.42
CA PRO A 117 5.02 -6.52 6.64
C PRO A 117 4.36 -7.89 6.42
N LYS A 118 4.79 -8.87 7.22
CA LYS A 118 4.16 -10.19 7.24
C LYS A 118 2.74 -10.09 7.78
N LEU A 119 1.75 -10.34 6.92
CA LEU A 119 0.34 -10.41 7.31
C LEU A 119 0.12 -11.63 8.22
N LYS A 120 -0.34 -11.40 9.46
CA LYS A 120 -0.72 -12.49 10.37
C LYS A 120 -1.91 -13.24 9.77
N GLY A 121 -1.73 -14.53 9.45
CA GLY A 121 -2.79 -15.40 8.94
C GLY A 121 -2.89 -15.52 7.41
N ALA A 122 -2.31 -14.60 6.63
CA ALA A 122 -2.27 -14.70 5.17
C ALA A 122 -1.06 -15.53 4.73
N ARG A 123 -1.07 -16.84 5.02
CA ARG A 123 -0.19 -17.77 4.29
C ARG A 123 -0.70 -17.85 2.85
N ARG A 124 0.20 -17.88 1.86
CA ARG A 124 -0.17 -18.37 0.52
C ARG A 124 -0.83 -19.73 0.73
N LYS A 125 -2.14 -19.79 0.49
CA LYS A 125 -2.89 -21.03 0.74
C LYS A 125 -2.45 -21.98 -0.37
N ALA A 126 -1.66 -23.00 -0.01
CA ALA A 126 -1.31 -24.05 -0.94
C ALA A 126 -2.59 -24.58 -1.63
N PRO A 127 -2.55 -24.95 -2.91
CA PRO A 127 -3.73 -25.41 -3.61
C PRO A 127 -4.35 -26.57 -2.83
N GLN A 128 -5.52 -26.36 -2.24
CA GLN A 128 -6.24 -27.41 -1.52
C GLN A 128 -6.65 -28.46 -2.55
N SER A 129 -6.19 -29.71 -2.36
CA SER A 129 -6.72 -30.86 -3.10
C SER A 129 -8.15 -31.10 -2.62
N VAL A 130 -9.12 -30.93 -3.51
CA VAL A 130 -10.53 -31.28 -3.25
C VAL A 130 -10.71 -32.72 -3.69
N SER A 131 -10.93 -33.64 -2.75
CA SER A 131 -11.39 -35.00 -3.03
C SER A 131 -12.92 -34.98 -3.22
N VAL A 132 -13.40 -35.63 -4.27
CA VAL A 132 -14.82 -35.71 -4.60
C VAL A 132 -15.21 -37.19 -4.58
N ASP A 133 -16.10 -37.56 -3.68
CA ASP A 133 -16.64 -38.93 -3.66
C ASP A 133 -17.70 -39.06 -4.75
N ILE A 134 -17.47 -39.95 -5.70
CA ILE A 134 -18.36 -40.20 -6.84
C ILE A 134 -19.11 -41.51 -6.56
N PRO A 135 -20.43 -41.48 -6.31
CA PRO A 135 -21.21 -42.69 -6.11
C PRO A 135 -21.25 -43.54 -7.39
N LEU A 136 -20.67 -44.74 -7.33
CA LEU A 136 -20.57 -45.67 -8.46
C LEU A 136 -21.91 -46.27 -8.90
N ASP A 137 -22.99 -46.07 -8.14
CA ASP A 137 -24.33 -46.57 -8.46
C ASP A 137 -25.18 -45.54 -9.22
N SER A 138 -24.66 -44.33 -9.42
CA SER A 138 -25.39 -43.23 -10.08
C SER A 138 -25.34 -43.34 -11.61
N SER A 139 -26.29 -42.73 -12.31
CA SER A 139 -26.28 -42.68 -13.78
C SER A 139 -25.05 -41.92 -14.33
N THR A 140 -24.56 -42.29 -15.51
CA THR A 140 -23.35 -41.73 -16.14
C THR A 140 -23.37 -40.20 -16.22
N TRP A 141 -24.49 -39.62 -16.63
CA TRP A 141 -24.65 -38.15 -16.69
C TRP A 141 -24.56 -37.48 -15.31
N ARG A 142 -24.98 -38.14 -14.23
CA ARG A 142 -24.84 -37.61 -12.86
C ARG A 142 -23.40 -37.66 -12.40
N ARG A 143 -22.67 -38.73 -12.71
CA ARG A 143 -21.23 -38.83 -12.41
C ARG A 143 -20.46 -37.71 -13.13
N GLU A 144 -20.71 -37.53 -14.41
CA GLU A 144 -20.11 -36.47 -15.21
C GLU A 144 -20.47 -35.07 -14.69
N ALA A 145 -21.74 -34.84 -14.33
CA ALA A 145 -22.17 -33.59 -13.73
C ALA A 145 -21.48 -33.31 -12.39
N THR A 146 -21.31 -34.31 -11.52
CA THR A 146 -20.61 -34.15 -10.24
C THR A 146 -19.12 -33.84 -10.43
N VAL A 147 -18.46 -34.49 -11.38
CA VAL A 147 -17.05 -34.21 -11.71
C VAL A 147 -16.91 -32.79 -12.28
N ASN A 148 -17.75 -32.42 -13.24
CA ASN A 148 -17.71 -31.08 -13.86
C ASN A 148 -18.01 -29.98 -12.85
N ALA A 149 -18.97 -30.17 -11.96
CA ALA A 149 -19.29 -29.24 -10.89
C ALA A 149 -18.11 -29.05 -9.93
N ALA A 150 -17.44 -30.14 -9.55
CA ALA A 150 -16.28 -30.08 -8.66
C ALA A 150 -15.06 -29.41 -9.33
N VAL A 151 -14.80 -29.70 -10.61
CA VAL A 151 -13.74 -29.04 -11.39
C VAL A 151 -14.03 -27.54 -11.52
N ALA A 152 -15.27 -27.16 -11.85
CA ALA A 152 -15.68 -25.76 -11.94
C ALA A 152 -15.56 -25.04 -10.59
N ALA A 153 -15.95 -25.67 -9.48
CA ALA A 153 -15.80 -25.13 -8.13
C ALA A 153 -14.31 -24.95 -7.76
N GLY A 154 -13.46 -25.92 -8.10
CA GLY A 154 -12.02 -25.84 -7.90
C GLY A 154 -11.37 -24.72 -8.72
N GLN A 155 -11.75 -24.56 -9.98
CA GLN A 155 -11.28 -23.46 -10.83
C GLN A 155 -11.76 -22.09 -10.33
N ALA A 156 -13.01 -21.98 -9.89
CA ALA A 156 -13.55 -20.74 -9.33
C ALA A 156 -12.86 -20.35 -8.02
N ALA A 157 -12.58 -21.32 -7.15
CA ALA A 157 -11.82 -21.07 -5.92
C ALA A 157 -10.38 -20.62 -6.23
N ARG A 158 -9.71 -21.24 -7.21
CA ARG A 158 -8.38 -20.81 -7.68
C ARG A 158 -8.39 -19.39 -8.22
N LYS A 159 -9.32 -19.06 -9.12
CA LYS A 159 -9.47 -17.70 -9.67
C LYS A 159 -9.73 -16.65 -8.59
N ARG A 160 -10.50 -16.98 -7.54
CA ARG A 160 -10.71 -16.07 -6.39
C ARG A 160 -9.43 -15.84 -5.59
N ILE A 161 -8.66 -16.90 -5.35
CA ILE A 161 -7.36 -16.78 -4.65
C ILE A 161 -6.39 -15.96 -5.51
N GLU A 162 -6.30 -16.26 -6.80
CA GLU A 162 -5.46 -15.55 -7.76
C GLU A 162 -5.81 -14.06 -7.84
N ALA A 163 -7.09 -13.70 -7.94
CA ALA A 163 -7.53 -12.31 -7.92
C ALA A 163 -7.16 -11.58 -6.61
N LEU A 164 -7.30 -12.25 -5.45
CA LEU A 164 -6.87 -11.69 -4.17
C LEU A 164 -5.35 -11.54 -4.06
N GLU A 165 -4.59 -12.47 -4.65
CA GLU A 165 -3.11 -12.40 -4.73
C GLU A 165 -2.63 -11.37 -5.76
N GLU A 166 -3.39 -11.10 -6.83
CA GLU A 166 -3.12 -10.06 -7.81
C GLU A 166 -3.27 -8.65 -7.23
N ASP A 167 -4.12 -8.47 -6.22
CA ASP A 167 -4.33 -7.15 -5.59
C ASP A 167 -3.31 -6.83 -4.47
N VAL A 168 -2.77 -7.83 -3.76
CA VAL A 168 -1.90 -7.59 -2.59
C VAL A 168 -0.50 -8.19 -2.78
N ILE A 169 0.56 -7.41 -2.47
CA ILE A 169 1.92 -7.95 -2.47
C ILE A 169 2.13 -8.81 -1.23
N ILE A 170 2.21 -10.13 -1.40
CA ILE A 170 2.52 -11.09 -0.34
C ILE A 170 3.87 -11.75 -0.62
N LEU A 171 4.85 -11.43 0.22
CA LEU A 171 6.18 -12.04 0.18
C LEU A 171 6.17 -13.43 0.85
N PRO A 172 6.97 -14.38 0.35
CA PRO A 172 7.08 -15.70 0.96
C PRO A 172 7.70 -15.62 2.36
N ASP A 173 7.39 -16.60 3.22
CA ASP A 173 7.88 -16.66 4.60
C ASP A 173 9.42 -16.65 4.69
N SER A 174 10.09 -17.31 3.75
CA SER A 174 11.55 -17.32 3.63
C SER A 174 12.14 -15.93 3.38
N PHE A 175 11.37 -14.98 2.84
CA PHE A 175 11.83 -13.61 2.65
C PHE A 175 12.06 -12.91 4.00
N TYR A 176 11.34 -13.27 5.06
CA TYR A 176 11.46 -12.64 6.38
C TYR A 176 12.54 -13.28 7.26
N ASP A 177 13.11 -14.41 6.83
CA ASP A 177 14.20 -15.09 7.54
C ASP A 177 15.53 -14.36 7.31
N MET A 178 16.03 -13.71 8.37
CA MET A 178 17.28 -12.96 8.36
C MET A 178 18.52 -13.83 8.12
N ASN A 179 18.42 -15.16 8.24
CA ASN A 179 19.49 -16.09 7.87
C ASN A 179 19.76 -16.09 6.36
N THR A 180 18.79 -15.69 5.56
CA THR A 180 18.94 -15.61 4.09
C THR A 180 19.41 -14.24 3.61
N TRP A 181 19.56 -13.25 4.51
CA TRP A 181 19.81 -11.85 4.14
C TRP A 181 21.30 -11.50 4.08
N ASP A 182 22.14 -12.33 4.69
CA ASP A 182 23.58 -12.12 4.80
C ASP A 182 24.33 -13.39 4.43
N LEU A 183 25.15 -13.30 3.37
CA LEU A 183 26.02 -14.38 2.91
C LEU A 183 27.31 -14.48 3.74
N GLY A 184 27.69 -13.41 4.44
CA GLY A 184 28.88 -13.36 5.30
C GLY A 184 28.67 -14.00 6.67
N ALA A 185 27.46 -14.52 6.94
CA ALA A 185 27.10 -15.21 8.18
C ALA A 185 27.42 -14.41 9.45
N ALA A 186 27.17 -13.09 9.45
CA ALA A 186 27.36 -12.26 10.63
C ALA A 186 26.54 -12.80 11.82
N PRO A 187 27.02 -12.60 13.07
CA PRO A 187 26.29 -13.01 14.26
C PRO A 187 24.84 -12.52 14.26
N GLU A 188 23.93 -13.30 14.83
CA GLU A 188 22.51 -12.95 14.87
C GLU A 188 22.26 -11.60 15.56
N SER A 189 23.01 -11.30 16.62
CA SER A 189 22.96 -10.00 17.32
C SER A 189 23.24 -8.83 16.37
N THR A 190 24.26 -8.95 15.53
CA THR A 190 24.64 -7.95 14.53
C THR A 190 23.53 -7.75 13.50
N ARG A 191 22.96 -8.84 12.97
CA ARG A 191 21.86 -8.78 11.99
C ARG A 191 20.60 -8.14 12.59
N ARG A 192 20.26 -8.47 13.84
CA ARG A 192 19.14 -7.84 14.56
C ARG A 192 19.39 -6.34 14.77
N ARG A 193 20.60 -5.95 15.16
CA ARG A 193 20.98 -4.54 15.30
C ARG A 193 20.86 -3.78 13.99
N TRP A 194 21.43 -4.31 12.90
CA TRP A 194 21.31 -3.69 11.58
C TRP A 194 19.86 -3.51 11.16
N ARG A 195 19.01 -4.51 11.38
CA ARG A 195 17.59 -4.40 11.06
C ARG A 195 16.89 -3.33 11.90
N ALA A 196 17.20 -3.24 13.18
CA ALA A 196 16.64 -2.23 14.06
C ALA A 196 17.05 -0.81 13.61
N GLU A 197 18.34 -0.59 13.35
CA GLU A 197 18.86 0.70 12.87
C GLU A 197 18.28 1.10 11.50
N ILE A 198 18.11 0.14 10.59
CA ILE A 198 17.47 0.38 9.28
C ILE A 198 16.00 0.78 9.47
N ASN A 199 15.27 0.03 10.29
CA ASN A 199 13.86 0.31 10.56
C ASN A 199 13.68 1.68 11.23
N GLU A 200 14.52 2.01 12.22
CA GLU A 200 14.50 3.30 12.90
C GLU A 200 14.66 4.46 11.92
N LYS A 201 15.59 4.35 10.96
CA LYS A 201 15.79 5.38 9.91
C LYS A 201 14.60 5.48 8.97
N LEU A 202 14.00 4.36 8.59
CA LEU A 202 12.82 4.33 7.73
C LEU A 202 11.58 4.89 8.44
N ASP A 203 11.39 4.54 9.70
CA ASP A 203 10.29 5.03 10.54
C ASP A 203 10.47 6.54 10.80
N GLY A 204 11.69 7.03 11.08
CA GLY A 204 11.96 8.46 11.17
C GLY A 204 11.65 9.23 9.89
N LEU A 205 12.04 8.69 8.72
CA LEU A 205 11.69 9.29 7.42
C LEU A 205 10.17 9.32 7.19
N LEU A 206 9.46 8.30 7.65
CA LEU A 206 8.01 8.20 7.57
C LEU A 206 7.32 9.18 8.51
N ASP A 207 7.82 9.32 9.74
CA ASP A 207 7.29 10.24 10.75
C ASP A 207 7.47 11.70 10.32
N ASP A 208 8.63 12.05 9.78
CA ASP A 208 8.89 13.37 9.17
C ASP A 208 7.92 13.65 8.02
N ALA A 209 7.69 12.66 7.14
CA ALA A 209 6.74 12.77 6.05
C ALA A 209 5.31 12.97 6.56
N LEU A 210 4.87 12.20 7.56
CA LEU A 210 3.54 12.33 8.15
C LEU A 210 3.36 13.65 8.89
N ALA A 211 4.41 14.19 9.52
CA ALA A 211 4.39 15.51 10.13
C ALA A 211 4.20 16.62 9.07
N GLU A 212 4.92 16.55 7.93
CA GLU A 212 4.71 17.48 6.81
C GLU A 212 3.30 17.36 6.23
N VAL A 213 2.77 16.14 6.05
CA VAL A 213 1.39 15.92 5.60
C VAL A 213 0.38 16.52 6.59
N LYS A 214 0.60 16.35 7.89
CA LYS A 214 -0.28 16.92 8.92
C LYS A 214 -0.38 18.44 8.78
N VAL A 215 0.75 19.13 8.61
CA VAL A 215 0.78 20.59 8.41
C VAL A 215 -0.02 20.99 7.16
N ILE A 216 0.13 20.26 6.06
CA ILE A 216 -0.65 20.50 4.83
C ILE A 216 -2.15 20.31 5.10
N LEU A 217 -2.54 19.20 5.75
CA LEU A 217 -3.95 18.92 6.02
C LEU A 217 -4.59 19.92 6.98
N GLU A 218 -3.85 20.44 7.96
CA GLU A 218 -4.30 21.48 8.89
C GLU A 218 -4.46 22.82 8.19
N ALA A 219 -3.49 23.22 7.36
CA ALA A 219 -3.55 24.44 6.56
C ALA A 219 -4.73 24.43 5.58
N GLU A 220 -5.08 23.25 5.05
CA GLU A 220 -6.16 23.06 4.09
C GLU A 220 -7.53 22.77 4.76
N GLY A 221 -7.58 22.70 6.10
CA GLY A 221 -8.81 22.48 6.87
C GLY A 221 -9.44 21.09 6.70
N LEU A 222 -8.64 20.09 6.31
CA LEU A 222 -9.12 18.75 5.93
C LEU A 222 -9.20 17.76 7.09
N LEU A 223 -8.40 17.98 8.14
CA LEU A 223 -8.41 17.17 9.36
C LEU A 223 -9.56 17.54 10.28
N THR A 224 -10.33 16.55 10.73
CA THR A 224 -11.29 16.73 11.82
C THR A 224 -10.53 17.15 13.07
N LYS A 225 -10.81 18.34 13.62
CA LYS A 225 -10.38 18.67 14.97
C LYS A 225 -11.07 17.67 15.89
N ALA A 226 -10.28 16.86 16.61
CA ALA A 226 -10.82 16.08 17.70
C ALA A 226 -11.51 17.05 18.66
N VAL A 227 -12.81 16.88 18.87
CA VAL A 227 -13.50 17.53 19.97
C VAL A 227 -12.86 16.95 21.23
N ALA A 228 -12.16 17.81 21.98
CA ALA A 228 -11.54 17.48 23.25
C ALA A 228 -12.61 17.16 24.31
#